data_AF-A0A3D4ZQN5-F1
#
_entry.id   AF-A0A3D4ZQN5-F1
#
_cell.length_a   1.000
_cell.length_b   1.000
_cell.length_c   1.000
_cell.angle_alpha   90.00
_cell.angle_beta   90.00
_cell.angle_gamma   90.00
#
_symmetry.space_group_name_H-M   'P 1'
#
loop_
_entity.id
_entity.type
_entity.pdbx_description
1 polymer ?
#
loop_
_entity_poly.entity_id
_entity_poly.type
_entity_poly.pdbx_seq_one_letter_code
_entity_poly.pdbx_strand_id
1 'polypeptide(L)'
;MLDLFDQNGHLTDEALQALIWEDDLDDLQRLEIAEHLSFCDACTDRYTNILCDDVLQSPPVPMYGEVMQQIQKKERKMFLRRLTTISAAACLALVFWWSGVFEFPSRGIDRNHKPEQSMQTDWKEQRPSGMEEIRTGLQQFTSGFGKWTQSFLEPLDKAFSKTYEKENSHGEK
;
A
#
# COMPACT_ATOMS: atom_id res chain seq x y z
N MET A 1 29.08 26.26 -26.70
CA MET A 1 27.79 25.88 -26.10
C MET A 1 27.79 24.37 -26.09
N LEU A 2 27.89 23.78 -24.90
CA LEU A 2 27.85 22.34 -24.71
C LEU A 2 26.43 21.86 -25.00
N ASP A 3 26.28 20.76 -25.75
CA ASP A 3 24.98 20.11 -25.91
C ASP A 3 24.75 19.21 -24.70
N LEU A 4 23.75 19.56 -23.89
CA LEU A 4 23.46 18.91 -22.61
C LEU A 4 22.80 17.54 -22.82
N PHE A 5 22.02 17.41 -23.89
CA PHE A 5 21.18 16.27 -24.14
C PHE A 5 21.57 15.58 -25.45
N ASP A 6 21.54 14.26 -25.44
CA ASP A 6 21.70 13.45 -26.64
C ASP A 6 20.40 13.40 -27.47
N GLN A 7 20.44 12.72 -28.61
CA GLN A 7 19.29 12.54 -29.49
C GLN A 7 18.14 11.73 -28.84
N ASN A 8 18.41 11.04 -27.74
CA ASN A 8 17.44 10.24 -27.00
C ASN A 8 16.81 11.04 -25.84
N GLY A 9 17.26 12.27 -25.60
CA GLY A 9 16.82 13.11 -24.49
C GLY A 9 17.46 12.76 -23.15
N HIS A 10 18.58 12.04 -23.15
CA HIS A 10 19.40 11.77 -21.96
C HIS A 10 20.58 12.71 -21.87
N LEU A 11 21.13 12.88 -20.67
CA LEU A 11 22.34 13.68 -20.48
C LEU A 11 23.53 13.05 -21.21
N THR A 12 24.31 13.89 -21.89
CA THR A 12 25.58 13.50 -22.51
C THR A 12 26.62 13.15 -21.44
N ASP A 13 27.59 12.30 -21.79
CA ASP A 13 28.68 11.97 -20.85
C ASP A 13 29.49 13.22 -20.51
N GLU A 14 29.65 14.15 -21.46
CA GLU A 14 30.32 15.42 -21.27
C GLU A 14 29.58 16.31 -20.25
N ALA A 15 28.25 16.36 -20.29
CA ALA A 15 27.45 17.12 -19.32
C ALA A 15 27.55 16.54 -17.91
N LEU A 16 27.55 15.20 -17.78
CA LEU A 16 27.74 14.53 -16.49
C LEU A 16 29.16 14.74 -15.94
N GLN A 17 30.17 14.69 -16.80
CA GLN A 17 31.55 14.92 -16.40
C GLN A 17 31.76 16.36 -15.95
N ALA A 18 31.18 17.32 -16.67
CA ALA A 18 31.31 18.73 -16.32
C ALA A 18 30.66 19.10 -14.96
N LEU A 19 29.65 18.34 -14.50
CA LEU A 19 29.13 18.45 -13.13
C LEU A 19 30.14 18.06 -12.05
N ILE A 20 31.00 17.08 -12.34
CA ILE A 20 31.95 16.51 -11.37
C ILE A 20 33.19 17.40 -11.23
N TRP A 21 33.72 17.89 -12.35
CA TRP A 21 34.94 18.69 -12.36
C TRP A 21 34.70 20.20 -12.10
N GLU A 22 33.46 20.58 -11.79
CA GLU A 22 33.03 22.00 -11.68
C GLU A 22 33.51 22.84 -12.87
N ASP A 23 33.34 22.31 -14.09
CA ASP A 23 33.60 23.04 -15.33
C ASP A 23 32.59 24.19 -15.52
N ASP A 24 32.85 25.08 -16.49
CA ASP A 24 32.04 26.26 -16.85
C ASP A 24 30.61 25.89 -17.32
N LEU A 25 29.76 25.44 -16.38
CA LEU A 25 28.33 25.34 -16.55
C LEU A 25 27.68 26.63 -16.05
N ASP A 26 26.88 27.24 -16.91
CA ASP A 26 26.01 28.34 -16.50
C ASP A 26 24.97 27.88 -15.46
N ASP A 27 24.54 28.78 -14.59
CA ASP A 27 23.59 28.47 -13.51
C ASP A 27 22.28 27.87 -14.05
N LEU A 28 21.81 28.31 -15.22
CA LEU A 28 20.62 27.75 -15.85
C LEU A 28 20.85 26.30 -16.30
N GLN A 29 22.03 26.00 -16.83
CA GLN A 29 22.39 24.65 -17.27
C GLN A 29 22.50 23.71 -16.08
N ARG A 30 23.08 24.16 -14.95
CA ARG A 30 23.13 23.34 -13.71
C ARG A 30 21.72 23.05 -13.20
N LEU A 31 20.82 24.03 -13.26
CA LEU A 31 19.42 23.84 -12.86
C LEU A 31 18.70 22.84 -13.78
N GLU A 32 18.87 22.95 -15.10
CA GLU A 32 18.25 22.06 -16.08
C GLU A 32 18.73 20.60 -15.91
N ILE A 33 20.04 20.40 -15.66
CA ILE A 33 20.57 19.08 -15.35
C ILE A 33 19.99 18.54 -14.03
N ALA A 34 19.94 19.36 -12.98
CA ALA A 34 19.39 18.95 -11.69
C ALA A 34 17.91 18.56 -11.79
N GLU A 35 17.12 19.31 -12.58
CA GLU A 35 15.75 18.95 -12.90
C GLU A 35 15.70 17.59 -13.61
N HIS A 36 16.49 17.40 -14.66
CA HIS A 36 16.50 16.15 -15.40
C HIS A 36 16.88 14.94 -14.52
N LEU A 37 17.90 15.05 -13.66
CA LEU A 37 18.29 14.00 -12.72
C LEU A 37 17.15 13.65 -11.74
N SER A 38 16.33 14.62 -11.35
CA SER A 38 15.17 14.36 -10.49
C SER A 38 14.06 13.54 -11.16
N PHE A 39 14.00 13.55 -12.51
CA PHE A 39 12.96 12.88 -13.28
C PHE A 39 13.43 11.63 -14.04
N CYS A 40 14.73 11.53 -14.37
CA CYS A 40 15.28 10.45 -15.17
C CYS A 40 16.19 9.53 -14.35
N ASP A 41 15.64 8.40 -13.90
CA ASP A 41 16.38 7.40 -13.12
C ASP A 41 17.62 6.85 -13.87
N ALA A 42 17.55 6.71 -15.20
CA ALA A 42 18.65 6.21 -16.01
C ALA A 42 19.86 7.16 -16.02
N CYS A 43 19.61 8.48 -16.10
CA CYS A 43 20.67 9.47 -16.01
C CYS A 43 21.24 9.57 -14.59
N THR A 44 20.39 9.43 -13.58
CA THR A 44 20.80 9.39 -12.18
C THR A 44 21.68 8.19 -11.86
N ASP A 45 21.36 7.01 -12.38
CA ASP A 45 22.19 5.80 -12.25
C ASP A 45 23.55 5.96 -12.92
N ARG A 46 23.60 6.53 -14.14
CA ARG A 46 24.86 6.86 -14.81
C ARG A 46 25.69 7.84 -14.01
N TYR A 47 25.07 8.90 -13.49
CA TYR A 47 25.74 9.91 -12.68
C TYR A 47 26.33 9.31 -11.39
N THR A 48 25.53 8.54 -10.63
CA THR A 48 26.00 7.91 -9.39
C THR A 48 27.08 6.87 -9.64
N ASN A 49 27.03 6.16 -10.78
CA ASN A 49 28.08 5.22 -11.15
C ASN A 49 29.43 5.93 -11.39
N ILE A 50 29.44 7.10 -12.03
CA ILE A 50 30.67 7.90 -12.19
C ILE A 50 31.20 8.36 -10.82
N LEU A 51 30.32 8.74 -9.89
CA LEU A 51 30.69 9.07 -8.50
C LEU A 51 31.24 7.88 -7.69
N CYS A 52 30.80 6.65 -8.00
CA CYS A 52 31.21 5.45 -7.29
C CYS A 52 32.59 4.91 -7.70
N ASP A 53 33.18 5.42 -8.80
CA ASP A 53 34.52 5.02 -9.25
C ASP A 53 35.63 5.59 -8.33
N ASP A 54 35.29 6.58 -7.49
CA ASP A 54 36.13 7.00 -6.38
C ASP A 54 36.08 5.99 -5.23
N VAL A 55 37.24 5.72 -4.61
CA VAL A 55 37.38 4.74 -3.52
C VAL A 55 36.50 5.13 -2.35
N LEU A 56 35.28 4.59 -2.32
CA LEU A 56 34.36 4.72 -1.19
C LEU A 56 35.07 4.17 0.05
N GLN A 57 35.42 5.07 0.98
CA GLN A 57 36.02 4.64 2.23
C GLN A 57 35.05 3.72 2.96
N SER A 58 35.53 2.54 3.36
CA SER A 58 34.74 1.63 4.18
C SER A 58 34.37 2.35 5.47
N PRO A 59 33.08 2.37 5.86
CA PRO A 59 32.69 3.00 7.11
C PRO A 59 33.42 2.32 8.29
N PRO A 60 33.85 3.08 9.31
CA PRO A 60 34.60 2.54 10.45
C PRO A 60 33.79 1.52 11.27
N VAL A 61 32.46 1.53 11.14
CA VAL A 61 31.55 0.54 11.73
C VAL A 61 30.59 0.04 10.65
N PRO A 62 30.44 -1.28 10.46
CA PRO A 62 29.53 -1.83 9.47
C PRO A 62 28.07 -1.63 9.90
N MET A 63 27.46 -0.53 9.44
CA MET A 63 26.04 -0.18 9.69
C MET A 63 25.03 -0.99 8.84
N TYR A 64 25.52 -1.88 7.98
CA TYR A 64 24.68 -2.61 7.01
C TYR A 64 23.54 -3.38 7.68
N GLY A 65 23.82 -4.04 8.81
CA GLY A 65 22.82 -4.83 9.54
C GLY A 65 21.66 -3.98 10.05
N GLU A 66 21.94 -2.82 10.63
CA GLU A 66 20.92 -1.93 11.20
C GLU A 66 20.08 -1.26 10.11
N VAL A 67 20.72 -0.75 9.05
CA VAL A 67 20.02 -0.10 7.93
C VAL A 67 19.11 -1.11 7.23
N MET A 68 19.60 -2.32 6.97
CA MET A 68 18.80 -3.36 6.32
C MET A 68 17.60 -3.78 7.18
N GLN A 69 17.76 -3.87 8.50
CA GLN A 69 16.64 -4.10 9.41
C GLN A 69 15.60 -2.97 9.36
N GLN A 70 16.04 -1.71 9.28
CA GLN A 70 15.13 -0.57 9.16
C GLN A 70 14.35 -0.57 7.84
N ILE A 71 15.00 -0.95 6.74
CA ILE A 71 14.35 -1.10 5.42
C ILE A 71 13.30 -2.21 5.48
N GLN A 72 13.66 -3.39 5.98
CA GLN A 72 12.71 -4.50 6.11
C GLN A 72 11.52 -4.15 7.00
N LYS A 73 11.73 -3.39 8.09
CA LYS A 73 10.64 -2.91 8.96
C LYS A 73 9.68 -1.98 8.22
N LYS A 74 10.19 -1.13 7.32
CA LYS A 74 9.35 -0.23 6.49
C LYS A 74 8.51 -1.01 5.48
N GLU A 75 9.09 -2.00 4.82
CA GLU A 75 8.36 -2.87 3.88
C GLU A 75 7.26 -3.67 4.58
N ARG A 76 7.57 -4.30 5.72
CA ARG A 76 6.60 -5.08 6.50
C ARG A 76 5.36 -4.27 6.91
N LYS A 77 5.54 -3.02 7.31
CA LYS A 77 4.41 -2.12 7.67
C LYS A 77 3.48 -1.86 6.49
N MET A 78 4.02 -1.69 5.29
CA MET A 78 3.23 -1.47 4.07
C MET A 78 2.43 -2.74 3.69
N PHE A 79 3.04 -3.92 3.82
CA PHE A 79 2.35 -5.19 3.57
C PHE A 79 1.24 -5.48 4.58
N LEU A 80 1.49 -5.26 5.88
CA LEU A 80 0.48 -5.46 6.93
C LEU A 80 -0.76 -4.58 6.71
N ARG A 81 -0.57 -3.29 6.38
CA ARG A 81 -1.68 -2.37 6.09
C ARG A 81 -2.53 -2.79 4.89
N ARG A 82 -1.92 -3.40 3.87
CA ARG A 82 -2.67 -3.95 2.72
C ARG A 82 -3.40 -5.24 3.09
N LEU A 83 -2.77 -6.08 3.90
CA LEU A 83 -3.34 -7.36 4.32
C LEU A 83 -4.60 -7.17 5.17
N THR A 84 -4.64 -6.17 6.04
CA THR A 84 -5.82 -5.86 6.87
C THR A 84 -7.02 -5.47 6.02
N THR A 85 -6.82 -4.64 4.99
CA THR A 85 -7.90 -4.25 4.07
C THR A 85 -8.42 -5.44 3.27
N ILE A 86 -7.53 -6.29 2.73
CA ILE A 86 -7.93 -7.49 1.97
C ILE A 86 -8.67 -8.47 2.89
N SER A 87 -8.18 -8.67 4.11
CA SER A 87 -8.81 -9.55 5.10
C SER A 87 -10.20 -9.05 5.48
N ALA A 88 -10.36 -7.76 5.78
CA ALA A 88 -11.67 -7.17 6.08
C ALA A 88 -12.66 -7.33 4.93
N ALA A 89 -12.21 -7.07 3.69
CA ALA A 89 -13.03 -7.26 2.49
C ALA A 89 -13.43 -8.73 2.29
N ALA A 90 -12.51 -9.67 2.49
CA ALA A 90 -12.78 -11.11 2.38
C ALA A 90 -13.80 -11.58 3.44
N CYS A 91 -13.66 -11.11 4.69
CA CYS A 91 -14.63 -11.39 5.75
C CYS A 91 -16.02 -10.86 5.40
N LEU A 92 -16.14 -9.63 4.90
CA LEU A 92 -17.43 -9.06 4.48
C LEU A 92 -18.03 -9.83 3.29
N ALA A 93 -17.20 -10.19 2.30
CA ALA A 93 -17.64 -10.99 1.16
C ALA A 93 -18.17 -12.37 1.60
N LEU A 94 -17.48 -13.04 2.52
CA LEU A 94 -17.94 -14.31 3.10
C LEU A 94 -19.24 -14.15 3.88
N VAL A 95 -19.38 -13.07 4.65
CA VAL A 95 -20.63 -12.76 5.37
C VAL A 95 -21.77 -12.55 4.38
N PHE A 96 -21.58 -11.77 3.32
CA PHE A 96 -22.62 -11.56 2.30
C PHE A 96 -22.97 -12.84 1.52
N TRP A 97 -21.97 -13.67 1.23
CA TRP A 97 -22.16 -14.95 0.56
C TRP A 97 -23.02 -15.91 1.40
N TRP A 98 -22.75 -16.01 2.71
CA TRP A 98 -23.47 -16.90 3.60
C TRP A 98 -24.81 -16.36 4.10
N SER A 99 -24.94 -15.04 4.25
CA SER A 99 -26.18 -14.41 4.71
C SER A 99 -27.24 -14.25 3.63
N GLY A 100 -26.92 -14.54 2.36
CA GLY A 100 -27.88 -14.41 1.27
C GLY A 100 -28.35 -12.97 1.02
N VAL A 101 -27.60 -11.96 1.50
CA VAL A 101 -27.95 -10.52 1.39
C VAL A 101 -28.15 -10.04 -0.05
N PHE A 102 -27.73 -10.82 -1.06
CA PHE A 102 -28.01 -10.56 -2.47
C PHE A 102 -29.45 -10.87 -2.91
N GLU A 103 -30.31 -11.41 -2.03
CA GLU A 103 -31.76 -11.39 -2.24
C GLU A 103 -32.31 -9.97 -2.04
N PHE A 104 -31.82 -9.01 -2.84
CA PHE A 104 -32.51 -7.75 -3.02
C PHE A 104 -33.90 -8.09 -3.56
N PRO A 105 -35.00 -7.63 -2.94
CA PRO A 105 -36.28 -7.69 -3.60
C PRO A 105 -36.11 -6.87 -4.86
N SER A 106 -36.11 -7.56 -6.01
CA SER A 106 -36.35 -6.95 -7.31
C SER A 106 -37.74 -6.33 -7.21
N ARG A 107 -37.82 -5.13 -6.61
CA ARG A 107 -38.93 -4.22 -6.82
C ARG A 107 -38.83 -3.91 -8.30
N GLY A 108 -39.51 -4.73 -9.10
CA GLY A 108 -39.82 -4.42 -10.47
C GLY A 108 -40.28 -2.98 -10.47
N ILE A 109 -39.52 -2.11 -11.12
CA ILE A 109 -39.98 -0.77 -11.42
C ILE A 109 -41.09 -1.00 -12.44
N ASP A 110 -42.30 -1.21 -11.94
CA ASP A 110 -43.51 -1.27 -12.73
C ASP A 110 -43.73 0.14 -13.28
N ARG A 111 -43.36 0.34 -14.55
CA ARG A 111 -43.37 1.64 -15.23
C ARG A 111 -44.78 2.12 -15.58
N ASN A 112 -45.84 1.58 -14.98
CA ASN A 112 -47.21 1.88 -15.36
C ASN A 112 -48.10 2.33 -14.20
N HIS A 113 -47.64 3.29 -13.39
CA HIS A 113 -48.54 4.03 -12.50
C HIS A 113 -48.45 5.54 -12.73
N LYS A 114 -49.55 6.06 -13.25
CA LYS A 114 -49.93 7.47 -13.38
C LYS A 114 -49.78 8.17 -12.02
N PRO A 115 -49.27 9.41 -11.95
CA PRO A 115 -49.07 10.07 -10.67
C PRO A 115 -50.42 10.60 -10.19
N GLU A 116 -50.91 10.09 -9.07
CA GLU A 116 -51.89 10.81 -8.27
C GLU A 116 -51.35 10.93 -6.85
N GLN A 117 -51.14 12.18 -6.46
CA GLN A 117 -50.65 12.57 -5.15
C GLN A 117 -51.71 12.23 -4.09
N SER A 118 -51.35 11.43 -3.10
CA SER A 118 -51.90 11.54 -1.76
C SER A 118 -50.80 11.40 -0.72
N MET A 119 -50.22 12.55 -0.42
CA MET A 119 -49.93 13.09 0.91
C MET A 119 -49.97 12.10 2.10
N GLN A 120 -48.81 12.01 2.77
CA GLN A 120 -48.58 11.73 4.19
C GLN A 120 -49.21 10.47 4.81
N THR A 121 -48.35 9.46 5.05
CA THR A 121 -48.34 8.68 6.30
C THR A 121 -46.89 8.38 6.65
N ASP A 122 -46.37 9.07 7.66
CA ASP A 122 -45.97 8.46 8.94
C ASP A 122 -44.60 7.74 8.86
N TRP A 123 -43.56 8.48 9.24
CA TRP A 123 -42.18 7.99 9.34
C TRP A 123 -41.90 7.26 10.67
N LYS A 124 -42.92 6.71 11.34
CA LYS A 124 -42.72 5.90 12.54
C LYS A 124 -42.85 4.41 12.25
N GLU A 125 -41.80 3.70 12.67
CA GLU A 125 -41.84 2.28 13.03
C GLU A 125 -41.93 1.26 11.88
N GLN A 126 -41.05 1.37 10.88
CA GLN A 126 -40.55 0.18 10.19
C GLN A 126 -39.16 -0.16 10.70
N ARG A 127 -39.10 -0.80 11.89
CA ARG A 127 -38.00 -1.72 12.19
C ARG A 127 -38.18 -2.92 11.24
N PRO A 128 -37.33 -3.10 10.21
CA PRO A 128 -37.56 -4.17 9.26
C PRO A 128 -37.35 -5.51 9.96
N SER A 129 -38.34 -6.38 9.93
CA SER A 129 -38.24 -7.80 10.33
C SER A 129 -37.03 -8.53 9.72
N GLY A 130 -36.50 -8.04 8.59
CA GLY A 130 -35.27 -8.55 7.98
C GLY A 130 -33.99 -8.36 8.81
N MET A 131 -33.97 -7.46 9.81
CA MET A 131 -32.78 -7.27 10.65
C MET A 131 -32.55 -8.43 11.64
N GLU A 132 -33.60 -9.14 12.04
CA GLU A 132 -33.48 -10.31 12.92
C GLU A 132 -33.04 -11.56 12.13
N GLU A 133 -33.40 -11.68 10.85
CA GLU A 133 -32.84 -12.70 9.93
C GLU A 133 -31.36 -12.46 9.65
N ILE A 134 -30.96 -11.21 9.40
CA ILE A 134 -29.54 -10.85 9.24
C ILE A 134 -28.77 -11.12 10.53
N ARG A 135 -29.34 -10.80 11.69
CA ARG A 135 -28.71 -11.05 13.01
C ARG A 135 -28.53 -12.55 13.28
N THR A 136 -29.55 -13.36 12.99
CA THR A 136 -29.47 -14.82 13.18
C THR A 136 -28.45 -15.44 12.23
N GLY A 137 -28.40 -15.01 10.96
CA GLY A 137 -27.35 -15.38 10.02
C GLY A 137 -25.94 -14.99 10.51
N LEU A 138 -25.79 -13.79 11.08
CA LEU A 138 -24.51 -13.32 11.65
C LEU A 138 -24.10 -14.12 12.90
N GLN A 139 -25.05 -14.52 13.76
CA GLN A 139 -24.78 -15.34 14.94
C GLN A 139 -24.39 -16.78 14.55
N GLN A 140 -25.05 -17.36 13.55
CA GLN A 140 -24.68 -18.67 13.02
C GLN A 140 -23.31 -18.63 12.34
N PHE A 141 -22.99 -17.56 11.61
CA PHE A 141 -21.67 -17.33 11.05
C PHE A 141 -20.60 -17.19 12.14
N THR A 142 -20.78 -16.29 13.12
CA THR A 142 -19.77 -16.04 14.17
C THR A 142 -19.49 -17.27 15.03
N SER A 143 -20.49 -18.13 15.28
CA SER A 143 -20.30 -19.40 15.99
C SER A 143 -19.57 -20.46 15.17
N GLY A 144 -19.84 -20.56 13.86
CA GLY A 144 -19.10 -21.46 12.95
C GLY A 144 -17.68 -20.96 12.62
N PHE A 145 -17.56 -19.67 12.34
CA PHE A 145 -16.32 -18.95 12.09
C PHE A 145 -15.43 -18.96 13.33
N GLY A 146 -15.98 -18.76 14.54
CA GLY A 146 -15.22 -18.80 15.78
C GLY A 146 -14.43 -20.11 15.95
N LYS A 147 -15.07 -21.27 15.70
CA LYS A 147 -14.38 -22.58 15.76
C LYS A 147 -13.31 -22.73 14.69
N TRP A 148 -13.58 -22.30 13.45
CA TRP A 148 -12.62 -22.37 12.35
C TRP A 148 -11.43 -21.42 12.56
N THR A 149 -11.68 -20.19 13.00
CA THR A 149 -10.64 -19.18 13.29
C THR A 149 -9.72 -19.60 14.40
N GLN A 150 -10.21 -20.25 15.46
CA GLN A 150 -9.33 -20.76 16.52
C GLN A 150 -8.30 -21.75 15.97
N SER A 151 -8.73 -22.68 15.10
CA SER A 151 -7.80 -23.65 14.47
C SER A 151 -6.83 -23.00 13.48
N PHE A 152 -7.23 -21.94 12.78
CA PHE A 152 -6.40 -21.28 11.77
C PHE A 152 -5.48 -20.19 12.33
N LEU A 153 -5.91 -19.45 13.35
CA LEU A 153 -5.13 -18.36 13.93
C LEU A 153 -4.11 -18.86 14.94
N GLU A 154 -4.31 -19.98 15.64
CA GLU A 154 -3.30 -20.53 16.56
C GLU A 154 -1.88 -20.66 15.95
N PRO A 155 -1.69 -21.25 14.75
CA PRO A 155 -0.37 -21.31 14.14
C PRO A 155 0.18 -19.93 13.72
N LEU A 156 -0.69 -18.99 13.37
CA LEU A 156 -0.31 -17.62 13.00
C LEU A 156 0.10 -16.79 14.23
N ASP A 157 -0.66 -16.87 15.32
CA ASP A 157 -0.36 -16.19 16.58
C ASP A 157 0.94 -16.70 17.18
N LYS A 158 1.17 -18.02 17.11
CA LYS A 158 2.42 -18.65 17.55
C LYS A 158 3.62 -18.25 16.68
N ALA A 159 3.42 -18.01 15.38
CA ALA A 159 4.46 -17.49 14.49
C ALA A 159 4.75 -16.00 14.76
N PHE A 160 3.70 -15.18 14.93
CA PHE A 160 3.82 -13.74 15.19
C PHE A 160 4.44 -13.43 16.55
N SER A 161 4.01 -14.10 17.62
CA SER A 161 4.60 -13.99 18.95
C SER A 161 6.09 -14.35 18.95
N LYS A 162 6.47 -15.45 18.30
CA LYS A 162 7.87 -15.88 18.17
C LYS A 162 8.73 -14.88 17.40
N THR A 163 8.18 -14.21 16.38
CA THR A 163 8.87 -13.13 15.67
C THR A 163 9.00 -11.86 16.49
N TYR A 164 7.99 -11.52 17.31
CA TYR A 164 8.02 -10.35 18.19
C TYR A 164 9.06 -10.51 19.32
N GLU A 165 9.12 -11.70 19.92
CA GLU A 165 10.07 -11.99 21.01
C GLU A 165 11.53 -12.02 20.51
N LYS A 166 11.75 -12.50 19.28
CA LYS A 166 13.08 -12.50 18.64
C LYS A 166 13.55 -11.08 18.28
N GLU A 167 12.65 -10.19 17.85
CA GLU A 167 13.00 -8.77 17.59
C GLU A 167 13.26 -7.99 18.88
N ASN A 168 12.60 -8.31 20.00
CA ASN A 168 12.77 -7.60 21.28
C ASN A 168 13.95 -8.14 22.13
N SER A 169 14.40 -9.38 21.90
CA SER A 169 15.57 -9.96 22.60
C SER A 169 16.92 -9.56 21.98
N HIS A 170 16.96 -8.98 20.78
CA HIS A 170 18.20 -8.58 20.11
C HIS A 170 18.60 -7.12 20.36
N GLY A 171 17.81 -6.38 21.16
CA GLY A 171 18.07 -4.98 21.57
C GLY A 171 18.69 -4.80 22.95
N GLU A 172 18.99 -5.89 23.67
CA GLU A 172 19.72 -5.87 24.95
C GLU A 172 21.05 -6.61 24.83
N LYS A 173 21.99 -6.14 23.99
CA LYS A 173 23.43 -6.41 24.14
C LYS A 173 24.25 -5.25 23.57
#